data_AF-A0A2E2CPB8-F1
#
_entry.id   AF-A0A2E2CPB8-F1
#
_cell.length_a   1.000
_cell.length_b   1.000
_cell.length_c   1.000
_cell.angle_alpha   90.00
_cell.angle_beta   90.00
_cell.angle_gamma   90.00
#
_symmetry.space_group_name_H-M   'P 1'
#
loop_
_entity.id
_entity.type
_entity.pdbx_description
1 polymer ?
#
loop_
_entity_poly.entity_id
_entity_poly.type
_entity_poly.pdbx_seq_one_letter_code
_entity_poly.pdbx_strand_id
1 'polypeptide(L)'
;MSEDVPILGIPALRENPFKARPLERGQSNMLIGRDEISARWTRFLKARTARMVLLIGESGSGRSSLMRCVSEETGKSVHLDMFPTSEHAHKILHEIFVSLIGFDVPSSNQEMVSRLVSETERFEGPIPLISLDFSNVDGKHLSEVLSTLTAPLERLNSLVVVVLSTEQRAQWPNSLVNRFDHADVIQPLDLEQVRELCQTRIASASKISWDMPQLALEYVFDKTSGSPSKVMRLMRDMVDEERANPREIKYDEPTPEFAHSELEETYITEEEPDVEPDEDSGPIFDLDIEKLAEDPPGLIMAEPEQPTTPLPRGAFGALAARNRVNKKEAPRFDKSAAKKQSREPEGVDANHLWISDRPEAMLVQENQDAEDDDLEDFQTDDFHDHTEMIHDHTENISQPTGDVEGLFTKLLDALNVPEGLGLAELLAAMRRPTIGQKESNALDVHTLRNLSKSEAVLVEVASNREFSPSDNRLQDRLNVGRPRMSQMCNRLYRAGILSVQQKGRTRMFKLTNDARAQLVAWGMMEAVV
;
A
#
# COMPACT_ATOMS: atom_id res chain seq x y z
N MET A 1 5.75 8.42 39.46
CA MET A 1 5.12 9.72 39.16
C MET A 1 4.59 9.66 37.74
N SER A 2 3.39 9.11 37.57
CA SER A 2 2.72 8.87 36.28
C SER A 2 1.31 9.47 36.39
N GLU A 3 1.23 10.77 36.66
CA GLU A 3 0.00 11.44 37.05
C GLU A 3 -0.79 12.04 35.87
N ASP A 4 -0.34 11.89 34.63
CA ASP A 4 -0.95 12.57 33.47
C ASP A 4 -1.94 11.72 32.65
N VAL A 5 -2.28 10.50 33.09
CA VAL A 5 -3.24 9.63 32.39
C VAL A 5 -4.48 9.42 33.27
N PRO A 6 -5.67 9.85 32.81
CA PRO A 6 -6.91 9.68 33.57
C PRO A 6 -7.28 8.20 33.70
N ILE A 7 -7.87 7.86 34.84
CA ILE A 7 -8.27 6.48 35.16
C ILE A 7 -9.44 6.08 34.26
N LEU A 8 -9.28 4.98 33.52
CA LEU A 8 -10.30 4.46 32.61
C LEU A 8 -11.34 3.56 33.30
N GLY A 9 -10.97 2.88 34.41
CA GLY A 9 -11.89 1.96 35.10
C GLY A 9 -12.38 0.83 34.20
N ILE A 10 -11.46 0.21 33.45
CA ILE A 10 -11.80 -0.83 32.46
C ILE A 10 -12.22 -2.15 33.13
N PRO A 11 -13.18 -2.89 32.54
CA PRO A 11 -13.51 -4.25 32.98
C PRO A 11 -12.35 -5.21 32.70
N ALA A 12 -12.38 -6.41 33.28
CA ALA A 12 -11.40 -7.45 32.98
C ALA A 12 -11.46 -7.85 31.50
N LEU A 13 -10.43 -7.51 30.73
CA LEU A 13 -10.33 -7.77 29.29
C LEU A 13 -9.44 -8.99 29.01
N ARG A 14 -9.92 -9.90 28.16
CA ARG A 14 -9.14 -11.06 27.70
C ARG A 14 -8.04 -10.68 26.71
N GLU A 15 -8.34 -9.76 25.80
CA GLU A 15 -7.40 -9.17 24.85
C GLU A 15 -7.61 -7.66 24.79
N ASN A 16 -6.61 -6.92 24.30
CA ASN A 16 -6.78 -5.49 24.05
C ASN A 16 -7.70 -5.30 22.82
N PRO A 17 -8.88 -4.68 22.98
CA PRO A 17 -9.83 -4.48 21.88
C PRO A 17 -9.38 -3.43 20.86
N PHE A 18 -8.41 -2.58 21.21
CA PHE A 18 -7.99 -1.45 20.40
C PHE A 18 -6.92 -1.87 19.39
N LYS A 19 -7.39 -2.30 18.20
CA LYS A 19 -6.54 -2.65 17.06
C LYS A 19 -6.58 -1.52 16.02
N ALA A 20 -5.41 -1.00 15.63
CA ALA A 20 -5.30 0.07 14.62
C ALA A 20 -5.51 -0.41 13.16
N ARG A 21 -5.91 -1.66 12.95
CA ARG A 21 -6.18 -2.21 11.62
C ARG A 21 -7.57 -1.77 11.14
N PRO A 22 -7.79 -1.63 9.81
CA PRO A 22 -9.13 -1.39 9.28
C PRO A 22 -10.10 -2.49 9.68
N LEU A 23 -11.40 -2.15 9.72
CA LEU A 23 -12.47 -3.13 9.91
C LEU A 23 -12.57 -4.05 8.69
N GLU A 24 -12.92 -5.31 8.93
CA GLU A 24 -13.15 -6.30 7.87
C GLU A 24 -14.66 -6.54 7.63
N ARG A 25 -14.99 -7.35 6.62
CA ARG A 25 -16.38 -7.77 6.36
C ARG A 25 -16.96 -8.49 7.57
N GLY A 26 -18.22 -8.23 7.92
CA GLY A 26 -18.88 -8.79 9.11
C GLY A 26 -18.73 -7.95 10.38
N GLN A 27 -18.03 -6.82 10.30
CA GLN A 27 -17.77 -5.91 11.43
C GLN A 27 -18.47 -4.55 11.27
N SER A 28 -19.56 -4.51 10.48
CA SER A 28 -20.35 -3.30 10.22
C SER A 28 -20.91 -2.67 11.51
N ASN A 29 -21.24 -3.49 12.52
CA ASN A 29 -21.69 -3.04 13.84
C ASN A 29 -20.65 -2.23 14.65
N MET A 30 -19.37 -2.26 14.26
CA MET A 30 -18.30 -1.51 14.91
C MET A 30 -17.94 -0.22 14.17
N LEU A 31 -18.63 0.07 13.06
CA LEU A 31 -18.45 1.30 12.31
C LEU A 31 -19.34 2.39 12.91
N ILE A 32 -18.74 3.45 13.44
CA ILE A 32 -19.46 4.48 14.22
C ILE A 32 -19.32 5.84 13.54
N GLY A 33 -20.38 6.64 13.62
CA GLY A 33 -20.43 8.00 13.08
C GLY A 33 -20.49 8.07 11.55
N ARG A 34 -20.71 6.94 10.86
CA ARG A 34 -20.73 6.83 9.39
C ARG A 34 -21.99 6.15 8.85
N ASP A 35 -23.06 6.17 9.63
CA ASP A 35 -24.33 5.52 9.31
C ASP A 35 -25.01 6.17 8.10
N GLU A 36 -24.92 7.49 7.96
CA GLU A 36 -25.56 8.19 6.83
C GLU A 36 -24.93 7.80 5.48
N ILE A 37 -23.59 7.79 5.41
CA ILE A 37 -22.85 7.44 4.19
C ILE A 37 -23.04 5.95 3.88
N SER A 38 -22.87 5.08 4.88
CA SER A 38 -23.04 3.63 4.69
C SER A 38 -24.47 3.28 4.27
N ALA A 39 -25.50 3.84 4.93
CA ALA A 39 -26.89 3.61 4.56
C ALA A 39 -27.20 4.11 3.15
N ARG A 40 -26.66 5.27 2.75
CA ARG A 40 -26.82 5.81 1.39
C ARG A 40 -26.21 4.86 0.35
N TRP A 41 -25.00 4.39 0.57
CA TRP A 41 -24.34 3.48 -0.37
C TRP A 41 -25.01 2.12 -0.41
N THR A 42 -25.45 1.57 0.73
CA THR A 42 -26.26 0.35 0.78
C THR A 42 -27.55 0.49 -0.03
N ARG A 43 -28.19 1.67 -0.01
CA ARG A 43 -29.34 1.95 -0.88
C ARG A 43 -28.95 1.93 -2.35
N PHE A 44 -27.84 2.54 -2.75
CA PHE A 44 -27.37 2.50 -4.15
C PHE A 44 -27.10 1.08 -4.64
N LEU A 45 -26.47 0.27 -3.78
CA LEU A 45 -26.16 -1.13 -4.06
C LEU A 45 -27.43 -1.97 -4.25
N LYS A 46 -28.39 -1.85 -3.33
CA LYS A 46 -29.65 -2.61 -3.35
C LYS A 46 -30.63 -2.11 -4.42
N ALA A 47 -30.67 -0.81 -4.68
CA ALA A 47 -31.51 -0.20 -5.70
C ALA A 47 -30.93 -0.35 -7.12
N ARG A 48 -29.75 -0.96 -7.27
CA ARG A 48 -29.04 -1.17 -8.54
C ARG A 48 -28.81 0.13 -9.31
N THR A 49 -28.48 1.21 -8.61
CA THR A 49 -28.14 2.49 -9.24
C THR A 49 -26.63 2.59 -9.36
N ALA A 50 -26.10 2.31 -10.56
CA ALA A 50 -24.68 2.53 -10.86
C ALA A 50 -24.34 4.01 -10.70
N ARG A 51 -23.28 4.29 -9.94
CA ARG A 51 -22.83 5.64 -9.60
C ARG A 51 -21.34 5.67 -9.39
N MET A 52 -20.71 6.78 -9.73
CA MET A 52 -19.34 7.09 -9.35
C MET A 52 -19.34 8.06 -8.17
N VAL A 53 -18.71 7.66 -7.07
CA VAL A 53 -18.65 8.43 -5.83
C VAL A 53 -17.20 8.75 -5.49
N LEU A 54 -16.96 10.00 -5.12
CA LEU A 54 -15.67 10.46 -4.60
C LEU A 54 -15.73 10.49 -3.08
N LEU A 55 -14.89 9.70 -2.41
CA LEU A 55 -14.75 9.70 -0.95
C LEU A 55 -13.51 10.49 -0.55
N ILE A 56 -13.70 11.65 0.08
CA ILE A 56 -12.60 12.52 0.52
C ILE A 56 -12.42 12.35 2.03
N GLY A 57 -11.21 12.06 2.48
CA GLY A 57 -10.90 12.05 3.91
C GLY A 57 -9.43 11.86 4.20
N GLU A 58 -9.00 12.28 5.38
CA GLU A 58 -7.62 12.13 5.82
C GLU A 58 -7.23 10.67 6.07
N SER A 59 -5.92 10.40 6.08
CA SER A 59 -5.41 9.08 6.46
C SER A 59 -5.80 8.74 7.90
N GLY A 60 -6.31 7.54 8.12
CA GLY A 60 -6.77 7.11 9.44
C GLY A 60 -8.16 7.59 9.87
N SER A 61 -8.91 8.24 8.97
CA SER A 61 -10.31 8.65 9.20
C SER A 61 -11.35 7.52 9.07
N GLY A 62 -10.92 6.29 8.78
CA GLY A 62 -11.79 5.11 8.64
C GLY A 62 -12.32 4.84 7.23
N ARG A 63 -11.75 5.45 6.18
CA ARG A 63 -12.15 5.26 4.77
C ARG A 63 -12.17 3.80 4.34
N SER A 64 -11.05 3.10 4.51
CA SER A 64 -10.92 1.69 4.12
C SER A 64 -11.82 0.78 4.97
N SER A 65 -12.04 1.12 6.25
CA SER A 65 -13.01 0.42 7.11
C SER A 65 -14.44 0.56 6.59
N LEU A 66 -14.87 1.78 6.22
CA LEU A 66 -16.17 2.03 5.62
C LEU A 66 -16.36 1.21 4.34
N MET A 67 -15.38 1.23 3.43
CA MET A 67 -15.43 0.46 2.18
C MET A 67 -15.63 -1.04 2.43
N ARG A 68 -14.86 -1.60 3.37
CA ARG A 68 -14.91 -3.03 3.69
C ARG A 68 -16.21 -3.42 4.40
N CYS A 69 -16.74 -2.58 5.29
CA CYS A 69 -18.05 -2.82 5.90
C CYS A 69 -19.18 -2.77 4.86
N VAL A 70 -19.18 -1.78 3.95
CA VAL A 70 -20.19 -1.69 2.89
C VAL A 70 -20.09 -2.86 1.90
N SER A 71 -18.89 -3.42 1.71
CA SER A 71 -18.70 -4.58 0.84
C SER A 71 -19.45 -5.84 1.29
N GLU A 72 -19.85 -5.91 2.57
CA GLU A 72 -20.68 -7.00 3.11
C GLU A 72 -22.08 -7.05 2.50
N GLU A 73 -22.62 -5.90 2.08
CA GLU A 73 -23.95 -5.79 1.48
C GLU A 73 -23.97 -6.20 0.00
N THR A 74 -22.80 -6.44 -0.59
CA THR A 74 -22.64 -6.81 -2.01
C THR A 74 -22.11 -8.22 -2.16
N GLY A 75 -22.58 -8.95 -3.19
CA GLY A 75 -22.08 -10.29 -3.47
C GLY A 75 -20.63 -10.30 -3.99
N LYS A 76 -20.25 -9.31 -4.79
CA LYS A 76 -18.90 -9.13 -5.33
C LYS A 76 -18.41 -7.72 -5.05
N SER A 77 -17.21 -7.62 -4.49
CA SER A 77 -16.56 -6.33 -4.26
C SER A 77 -15.07 -6.41 -4.52
N VAL A 78 -14.55 -5.38 -5.17
CA VAL A 78 -13.14 -5.21 -5.49
C VAL A 78 -12.58 -4.07 -4.65
N HIS A 79 -11.47 -4.31 -3.96
CA HIS A 79 -10.76 -3.27 -3.24
C HIS A 79 -9.31 -3.21 -3.71
N LEU A 80 -8.95 -2.11 -4.36
CA LEU A 80 -7.61 -1.87 -4.88
C LEU A 80 -6.90 -0.86 -3.97
N ASP A 81 -5.82 -1.29 -3.32
CA ASP A 81 -4.98 -0.45 -2.44
C ASP A 81 -3.57 -0.23 -3.02
N MET A 82 -3.06 -1.18 -3.78
CA MET A 82 -1.75 -1.12 -4.41
C MET A 82 -1.81 -0.39 -5.75
N PHE A 83 -1.00 0.65 -5.90
CA PHE A 83 -0.86 1.32 -7.19
C PHE A 83 0.12 0.57 -8.10
N PRO A 84 -0.23 0.27 -9.36
CA PRO A 84 0.67 -0.44 -10.27
C PRO A 84 1.93 0.36 -10.61
N THR A 85 3.02 -0.33 -10.98
CA THR A 85 4.31 0.31 -11.36
C THR A 85 4.42 0.72 -12.83
N SER A 86 3.63 0.13 -13.72
CA SER A 86 3.63 0.43 -15.16
C SER A 86 2.25 0.17 -15.75
N GLU A 87 1.90 0.85 -16.85
CA GLU A 87 0.60 0.71 -17.54
C GLU A 87 -0.59 0.79 -16.57
N HIS A 88 -0.63 1.87 -15.78
CA HIS A 88 -1.54 2.04 -14.65
C HIS A 88 -3.01 1.77 -14.99
N ALA A 89 -3.52 2.38 -16.06
CA ALA A 89 -4.93 2.24 -16.45
C ALA A 89 -5.26 0.79 -16.86
N HIS A 90 -4.44 0.17 -17.70
CA HIS A 90 -4.66 -1.21 -18.14
C HIS A 90 -4.60 -2.19 -16.96
N LYS A 91 -3.61 -2.05 -16.07
CA LYS A 91 -3.48 -2.95 -14.91
C LYS A 91 -4.59 -2.79 -13.88
N ILE A 92 -5.07 -1.57 -13.63
CA ILE A 92 -6.23 -1.34 -12.77
C ILE A 92 -7.47 -2.03 -13.35
N LEU A 93 -7.74 -1.87 -14.66
CA LEU A 93 -8.85 -2.57 -15.31
C LEU A 93 -8.69 -4.09 -15.28
N HIS A 94 -7.47 -4.57 -15.52
CA HIS A 94 -7.14 -5.99 -15.46
C HIS A 94 -7.41 -6.56 -14.07
N GLU A 95 -7.03 -5.86 -13.00
CA GLU A 95 -7.28 -6.31 -11.63
C GLU A 95 -8.77 -6.32 -11.27
N ILE A 96 -9.51 -5.29 -11.70
CA ILE A 96 -10.98 -5.26 -11.58
C ILE A 96 -11.60 -6.45 -12.33
N PHE A 97 -11.14 -6.71 -13.55
CA PHE A 97 -11.62 -7.83 -14.37
C PHE A 97 -11.38 -9.17 -13.68
N VAL A 98 -10.16 -9.40 -13.19
CA VAL A 98 -9.79 -10.65 -12.51
C VAL A 98 -10.61 -10.84 -11.24
N SER A 99 -10.87 -9.77 -10.50
CA SER A 99 -11.65 -9.84 -9.26
C SER A 99 -13.14 -10.09 -9.50
N LEU A 100 -13.71 -9.56 -10.58
CA LEU A 100 -15.15 -9.70 -10.88
C LEU A 100 -15.50 -10.96 -11.68
N ILE A 101 -14.70 -11.31 -12.68
CA ILE A 101 -15.00 -12.38 -13.66
C ILE A 101 -14.09 -13.59 -13.41
N GLY A 102 -12.78 -13.37 -13.36
CA GLY A 102 -11.76 -14.42 -13.19
C GLY A 102 -10.57 -14.25 -14.13
N PHE A 103 -9.80 -15.32 -14.34
CA PHE A 103 -8.47 -15.27 -14.97
C PHE A 103 -8.44 -15.27 -16.51
N ASP A 104 -9.58 -15.34 -17.20
CA ASP A 104 -9.63 -15.29 -18.68
C ASP A 104 -9.61 -13.85 -19.20
N VAL A 105 -8.44 -13.22 -19.12
CA VAL A 105 -8.28 -11.81 -19.45
C VAL A 105 -7.98 -11.63 -20.94
N PRO A 106 -8.82 -10.88 -21.68
CA PRO A 106 -8.55 -10.57 -23.08
C PRO A 106 -7.37 -9.60 -23.22
N SER A 107 -6.65 -9.68 -24.34
CA SER A 107 -5.48 -8.83 -24.62
C SER A 107 -5.83 -7.38 -24.95
N SER A 108 -7.09 -7.09 -25.31
CA SER A 108 -7.55 -5.74 -25.68
C SER A 108 -8.35 -5.07 -24.57
N ASN A 109 -8.02 -3.82 -24.27
CA ASN A 109 -8.75 -2.97 -23.31
C ASN A 109 -10.24 -2.87 -23.63
N GLN A 110 -10.61 -2.73 -24.91
CA GLN A 110 -12.01 -2.56 -25.30
C GLN A 110 -12.83 -3.82 -25.05
N GLU A 111 -12.24 -4.99 -25.33
CA GLU A 111 -12.89 -6.27 -25.08
C GLU A 111 -13.03 -6.52 -23.57
N MET A 112 -12.01 -6.19 -22.79
CA MET A 112 -12.05 -6.26 -21.32
C MET A 112 -13.22 -5.45 -20.75
N VAL A 113 -13.38 -4.20 -21.20
CA VAL A 113 -14.49 -3.33 -20.79
C VAL A 113 -15.83 -3.89 -21.26
N SER A 114 -15.95 -4.35 -22.50
CA SER A 114 -17.21 -4.93 -23.01
C SER A 114 -17.65 -6.16 -22.23
N ARG A 115 -16.72 -7.06 -21.89
CA ARG A 115 -16.99 -8.23 -21.04
C ARG A 115 -17.35 -7.82 -19.62
N LEU A 116 -16.66 -6.84 -19.02
CA LEU A 116 -17.01 -6.30 -17.70
C LEU A 116 -18.44 -5.73 -17.68
N VAL A 117 -18.82 -4.93 -18.67
CA VAL A 117 -20.19 -4.39 -18.79
C VAL A 117 -21.19 -5.54 -18.87
N SER A 118 -20.95 -6.52 -19.76
CA SER A 118 -21.85 -7.66 -19.94
C SER A 118 -22.03 -8.49 -18.65
N GLU A 119 -20.95 -8.73 -17.91
CA GLU A 119 -21.00 -9.50 -16.67
C GLU A 119 -21.61 -8.71 -15.50
N THR A 120 -21.39 -7.40 -15.43
CA THR A 120 -22.03 -6.55 -14.41
C THR A 120 -23.53 -6.40 -14.65
N GLU A 121 -23.98 -6.41 -15.91
CA GLU A 121 -25.42 -6.41 -16.27
C GLU A 121 -26.11 -7.74 -15.97
N ARG A 122 -25.43 -8.87 -16.24
CA ARG A 122 -25.95 -10.22 -15.98
C ARG A 122 -26.15 -10.53 -14.49
N PHE A 123 -25.47 -9.80 -13.60
CA PHE A 123 -25.51 -10.09 -12.19
C PHE A 123 -26.93 -9.89 -11.62
N GLU A 124 -27.50 -10.96 -11.08
CA GLU A 124 -28.79 -10.94 -10.38
C GLU A 124 -28.54 -10.71 -8.87
N GLY A 125 -28.72 -9.48 -8.41
CA GLY A 125 -28.54 -9.11 -7.01
C GLY A 125 -28.13 -7.65 -6.83
N PRO A 126 -27.58 -7.30 -5.65
CA PRO A 126 -26.92 -6.01 -5.44
C PRO A 126 -25.76 -5.85 -6.44
N ILE A 127 -25.63 -4.65 -7.01
CA ILE A 127 -24.53 -4.35 -7.94
C ILE A 127 -23.17 -4.48 -7.24
N PRO A 128 -22.09 -4.80 -7.98
CA PRO A 128 -20.77 -4.90 -7.39
C PRO A 128 -20.27 -3.54 -6.88
N LEU A 129 -19.43 -3.58 -5.84
CA LEU A 129 -18.72 -2.42 -5.30
C LEU A 129 -17.26 -2.45 -5.77
N ILE A 130 -16.79 -1.39 -6.43
CA ILE A 130 -15.39 -1.22 -6.81
C ILE A 130 -14.83 -0.05 -6.01
N SER A 131 -13.87 -0.30 -5.12
CA SER A 131 -13.21 0.74 -4.34
C SER A 131 -11.74 0.90 -4.74
N LEU A 132 -11.36 2.13 -5.10
CA LEU A 132 -10.00 2.51 -5.46
C LEU A 132 -9.41 3.39 -4.35
N ASP A 133 -8.51 2.84 -3.51
CA ASP A 133 -7.88 3.51 -2.36
C ASP A 133 -6.36 3.57 -2.52
N PHE A 134 -5.88 4.50 -3.34
CA PHE A 134 -4.44 4.67 -3.60
C PHE A 134 -3.83 5.74 -2.69
N SER A 135 -3.28 5.32 -1.55
CA SER A 135 -2.66 6.24 -0.59
C SER A 135 -1.25 6.71 -0.98
N ASN A 136 -0.54 5.97 -1.84
CA ASN A 136 0.90 6.15 -2.06
C ASN A 136 1.25 6.99 -3.30
N VAL A 137 0.26 7.63 -3.93
CA VAL A 137 0.41 8.26 -5.25
C VAL A 137 0.10 9.75 -5.16
N ASP A 138 0.87 10.55 -5.90
CA ASP A 138 0.62 11.97 -6.06
C ASP A 138 -0.75 12.23 -6.74
N GLY A 139 -1.47 13.25 -6.24
CA GLY A 139 -2.81 13.58 -6.72
C GLY A 139 -2.87 13.88 -8.21
N LYS A 140 -1.84 14.53 -8.77
CA LYS A 140 -1.72 14.82 -10.21
C LYS A 140 -1.67 13.54 -11.05
N HIS A 141 -0.77 12.62 -10.72
CA HIS A 141 -0.61 11.39 -11.49
C HIS A 141 -1.86 10.49 -11.39
N LEU A 142 -2.46 10.44 -10.20
CA LEU A 142 -3.72 9.75 -10.00
C LEU A 142 -4.85 10.37 -10.85
N SER A 143 -4.89 11.69 -11.00
CA SER A 143 -5.89 12.38 -11.83
C SER A 143 -5.75 12.06 -13.32
N GLU A 144 -4.51 11.97 -13.83
CA GLU A 144 -4.24 11.59 -15.23
C GLU A 144 -4.72 10.17 -15.52
N VAL A 145 -4.35 9.22 -14.66
CA VAL A 145 -4.77 7.81 -14.80
C VAL A 145 -6.30 7.69 -14.70
N LEU A 146 -6.91 8.33 -13.70
CA LEU A 146 -8.36 8.25 -13.53
C LEU A 146 -9.13 8.93 -14.65
N SER A 147 -8.61 10.00 -15.26
CA SER A 147 -9.25 10.63 -16.42
C SER A 147 -9.37 9.66 -17.60
N THR A 148 -8.39 8.76 -17.76
CA THR A 148 -8.39 7.70 -18.77
C THR A 148 -9.36 6.56 -18.39
N LEU A 149 -9.47 6.25 -17.10
CA LEU A 149 -10.34 5.19 -16.57
C LEU A 149 -11.80 5.61 -16.40
N THR A 150 -12.11 6.91 -16.38
CA THR A 150 -13.47 7.37 -16.07
C THR A 150 -14.48 6.86 -17.10
N ALA A 151 -14.15 6.91 -18.40
CA ALA A 151 -15.07 6.46 -19.45
C ALA A 151 -15.37 4.94 -19.40
N PRO A 152 -14.38 4.05 -19.18
CA PRO A 152 -14.65 2.64 -18.86
C PRO A 152 -15.51 2.45 -17.61
N LEU A 153 -15.22 3.17 -16.52
CA LEU A 153 -15.88 2.99 -15.22
C LEU A 153 -17.35 3.47 -15.24
N GLU A 154 -17.66 4.57 -15.94
CA GLU A 154 -19.02 5.10 -16.11
C GLU A 154 -19.96 4.10 -16.82
N ARG A 155 -19.40 3.20 -17.66
CA ARG A 155 -20.19 2.20 -18.39
C ARG A 155 -20.53 0.97 -17.56
N LEU A 156 -19.85 0.75 -16.44
CA LEU A 156 -20.06 -0.43 -15.61
C LEU A 156 -21.32 -0.29 -14.76
N ASN A 157 -22.12 -1.36 -14.67
CA ASN A 157 -23.25 -1.39 -13.75
C ASN A 157 -22.79 -1.69 -12.31
N SER A 158 -22.06 -0.76 -11.71
CA SER A 158 -21.37 -0.92 -10.42
C SER A 158 -21.37 0.39 -9.63
N LEU A 159 -21.25 0.29 -8.31
CA LEU A 159 -20.92 1.43 -7.47
C LEU A 159 -19.39 1.56 -7.43
N VAL A 160 -18.86 2.59 -8.08
CA VAL A 160 -17.42 2.85 -8.11
C VAL A 160 -17.11 3.96 -7.12
N VAL A 161 -16.29 3.67 -6.11
CA VAL A 161 -15.86 4.63 -5.10
C VAL A 161 -14.37 4.90 -5.26
N VAL A 162 -14.02 6.15 -5.49
CA VAL A 162 -12.62 6.59 -5.52
C VAL A 162 -12.31 7.33 -4.23
N VAL A 163 -11.32 6.83 -3.50
CA VAL A 163 -10.91 7.38 -2.21
C VAL A 163 -9.73 8.33 -2.41
N LEU A 164 -9.84 9.54 -1.89
CA LEU A 164 -8.82 10.57 -1.95
C LEU A 164 -8.48 11.13 -0.58
N SER A 165 -7.23 11.52 -0.39
CA SER A 165 -6.84 12.43 0.70
C SER A 165 -7.25 13.86 0.36
N THR A 166 -7.32 14.71 1.39
CA THR A 166 -7.52 16.16 1.22
C THR A 166 -6.44 16.80 0.35
N GLU A 167 -5.19 16.36 0.48
CA GLU A 167 -4.07 16.80 -0.35
C GLU A 167 -4.23 16.39 -1.83
N GLN A 168 -4.62 15.14 -2.08
CA GLN A 168 -4.85 14.65 -3.45
C GLN A 168 -6.03 15.39 -4.11
N ARG A 169 -7.12 15.61 -3.36
CA ARG A 169 -8.30 16.33 -3.84
C ARG A 169 -7.98 17.77 -4.25
N ALA A 170 -7.05 18.44 -3.58
CA ALA A 170 -6.65 19.81 -3.91
C ALA A 170 -5.93 19.91 -5.27
N GLN A 171 -5.27 18.82 -5.71
CA GLN A 171 -4.52 18.76 -6.96
C GLN A 171 -5.39 18.38 -8.16
N TRP A 172 -6.64 17.96 -7.94
CA TRP A 172 -7.53 17.50 -9.00
C TRP A 172 -8.25 18.66 -9.71
N PRO A 173 -8.34 18.64 -11.04
CA PRO A 173 -9.11 19.63 -11.78
C PRO A 173 -10.62 19.46 -11.53
N ASN A 174 -11.35 20.56 -11.41
CA ASN A 174 -12.81 20.55 -11.18
C ASN A 174 -13.57 19.83 -12.30
N SER A 175 -13.05 19.85 -13.53
CA SER A 175 -13.62 19.12 -14.67
C SER A 175 -13.65 17.61 -14.46
N LEU A 176 -12.66 17.02 -13.76
CA LEU A 176 -12.67 15.60 -13.42
C LEU A 176 -13.65 15.33 -12.26
N VAL A 177 -13.65 16.19 -11.25
CA VAL A 177 -14.54 16.04 -10.07
C VAL A 177 -16.01 16.10 -10.47
N ASN A 178 -16.37 16.97 -11.43
CA ASN A 178 -17.75 17.11 -11.91
C ASN A 178 -18.28 15.89 -12.68
N ARG A 179 -17.41 14.95 -13.07
CA ARG A 179 -17.84 13.67 -13.67
C ARG A 179 -18.32 12.67 -12.64
N PHE A 180 -17.98 12.85 -11.36
CA PHE A 180 -18.48 12.02 -10.28
C PHE A 180 -19.88 12.49 -9.89
N ASP A 181 -20.80 11.54 -9.67
CA ASP A 181 -22.17 11.85 -9.30
C ASP A 181 -22.25 12.50 -7.91
N HIS A 182 -21.41 12.03 -6.99
CA HIS A 182 -21.43 12.44 -5.58
C HIS A 182 -20.00 12.61 -5.04
N ALA A 183 -19.82 13.59 -4.16
CA ALA A 183 -18.59 13.77 -3.40
C ALA A 183 -18.91 13.77 -1.90
N ASP A 184 -18.54 12.68 -1.23
CA ASP A 184 -18.76 12.47 0.20
C ASP A 184 -17.47 12.80 0.97
N VAL A 185 -17.56 13.73 1.92
CA VAL A 185 -16.44 14.10 2.78
C VAL A 185 -16.59 13.43 4.14
N ILE A 186 -15.58 12.67 4.51
CA ILE A 186 -15.46 12.05 5.82
C ILE A 186 -14.90 13.08 6.81
N GLN A 187 -15.70 13.39 7.82
CA GLN A 187 -15.31 14.26 8.92
C GLN A 187 -14.70 13.46 10.08
N PRO A 188 -13.83 14.08 10.90
CA PRO A 188 -13.40 13.52 12.19
C PRO A 188 -14.61 13.18 13.08
N LEU A 189 -14.42 12.28 14.03
CA LEU A 189 -15.48 11.87 14.95
C LEU A 189 -15.72 12.94 16.02
N ASP A 190 -16.99 13.15 16.36
CA ASP A 190 -17.39 13.99 17.48
C ASP A 190 -17.10 13.32 18.83
N LEU A 191 -17.13 14.11 19.91
CA LEU A 191 -16.86 13.63 21.26
C LEU A 191 -17.78 12.45 21.66
N GLU A 192 -19.07 12.53 21.32
CA GLU A 192 -20.03 11.45 21.57
C GLU A 192 -19.71 10.19 20.75
N GLN A 193 -19.30 10.36 19.49
CA GLN A 193 -18.92 9.25 18.62
C GLN A 193 -17.62 8.58 19.07
N VAL A 194 -16.66 9.34 19.62
CA VAL A 194 -15.44 8.79 20.23
C VAL A 194 -15.78 7.96 21.47
N ARG A 195 -16.72 8.43 22.30
CA ARG A 195 -17.24 7.67 23.44
C ARG A 195 -17.83 6.34 22.97
N GLU A 196 -18.78 6.40 22.04
CA GLU A 196 -19.44 5.22 21.47
C GLU A 196 -18.42 4.25 20.84
N LEU A 197 -17.40 4.78 20.15
CA LEU A 197 -16.31 3.99 19.58
C LEU A 197 -15.54 3.20 20.63
N CYS A 198 -15.19 3.83 21.74
CA CYS A 198 -14.45 3.15 22.80
C CYS A 198 -15.32 2.12 23.53
N GLN A 199 -16.58 2.48 23.83
CA GLN A 199 -17.54 1.58 24.47
C GLN A 199 -17.82 0.34 23.62
N THR A 200 -18.09 0.52 22.31
CA THR A 200 -18.37 -0.60 21.39
C THR A 200 -17.18 -1.55 21.25
N ARG A 201 -15.95 -1.02 21.24
CA ARG A 201 -14.72 -1.82 21.21
C ARG A 201 -14.56 -2.65 22.48
N ILE A 202 -14.77 -2.04 23.65
CA ILE A 202 -14.66 -2.74 24.94
C ILE A 202 -15.80 -3.75 25.11
N ALA A 203 -17.01 -3.42 24.68
CA ALA A 203 -18.15 -4.34 24.69
C ALA A 203 -17.88 -5.59 23.82
N SER A 204 -17.22 -5.42 22.67
CA SER A 204 -16.83 -6.53 21.80
C SER A 204 -15.87 -7.52 22.49
N ALA A 205 -14.94 -7.03 23.32
CA ALA A 205 -13.97 -7.89 24.02
C ALA A 205 -14.43 -8.39 25.40
N SER A 206 -15.16 -7.57 26.16
CA SER A 206 -15.58 -7.88 27.53
C SER A 206 -16.97 -8.51 27.63
N LYS A 207 -17.83 -8.31 26.62
CA LYS A 207 -19.29 -8.58 26.69
C LYS A 207 -20.01 -7.86 27.83
N ILE A 208 -19.35 -6.88 28.46
CA ILE A 208 -19.89 -6.07 29.55
C ILE A 208 -20.03 -4.64 29.02
N SER A 209 -21.12 -3.97 29.40
CA SER A 209 -21.28 -2.54 29.14
C SER A 209 -20.29 -1.77 30.03
N TRP A 210 -19.36 -1.08 29.41
CA TRP A 210 -18.44 -0.16 30.08
C TRP A 210 -18.76 1.26 29.62
N ASP A 211 -18.81 2.19 30.57
CA ASP A 211 -18.96 3.62 30.27
C ASP A 211 -17.64 4.34 30.48
N MET A 212 -17.29 5.22 29.55
CA MET A 212 -16.01 5.92 29.56
C MET A 212 -16.11 7.14 30.48
N PRO A 213 -15.22 7.28 31.48
CA PRO A 213 -15.16 8.47 32.32
C PRO A 213 -14.96 9.75 31.50
N GLN A 214 -15.72 10.80 31.81
CA GLN A 214 -15.72 12.06 31.05
C GLN A 214 -14.33 12.71 30.97
N LEU A 215 -13.55 12.67 32.06
CA LEU A 215 -12.17 13.18 32.08
C LEU A 215 -11.26 12.44 31.11
N ALA A 216 -11.43 11.12 30.98
CA ALA A 216 -10.67 10.32 30.04
C ALA A 216 -11.08 10.60 28.59
N LEU A 217 -12.38 10.78 28.35
CA LEU A 217 -12.91 11.13 27.05
C LEU A 217 -12.39 12.48 26.55
N GLU A 218 -12.42 13.51 27.40
CA GLU A 218 -11.90 14.86 27.07
C GLU A 218 -10.40 14.82 26.78
N TYR A 219 -9.63 14.09 27.59
CA TYR A 219 -8.21 13.88 27.37
C TYR A 219 -7.89 13.18 26.03
N VAL A 220 -8.63 12.10 25.72
CA VAL A 220 -8.48 11.38 24.45
C VAL A 220 -8.85 12.28 23.29
N PHE A 221 -9.95 13.05 23.40
CA PHE A 221 -10.41 13.93 22.35
C PHE A 221 -9.41 15.07 22.08
N ASP A 222 -8.89 15.73 23.12
CA ASP A 222 -7.91 16.82 23.00
C ASP A 222 -6.62 16.35 22.29
N LYS A 223 -6.13 15.15 22.63
CA LYS A 223 -4.92 14.59 22.01
C LYS A 223 -5.12 14.09 20.58
N THR A 224 -6.33 13.66 20.22
CA THR A 224 -6.57 12.91 18.97
C THR A 224 -7.36 13.70 17.93
N SER A 225 -7.98 14.81 18.33
CA SER A 225 -8.85 15.66 17.51
C SER A 225 -9.90 14.87 16.72
N GLY A 226 -10.43 13.79 17.30
CA GLY A 226 -11.46 12.96 16.67
C GLY A 226 -10.97 12.00 15.56
N SER A 227 -9.66 11.86 15.34
CA SER A 227 -9.13 10.91 14.34
C SER A 227 -9.20 9.46 14.86
N PRO A 228 -9.98 8.55 14.24
CA PRO A 228 -10.14 7.17 14.71
C PRO A 228 -8.81 6.43 14.86
N SER A 229 -7.89 6.54 13.91
CA SER A 229 -6.58 5.88 13.99
C SER A 229 -5.75 6.35 15.18
N LYS A 230 -5.79 7.66 15.50
CA LYS A 230 -5.09 8.22 16.67
C LYS A 230 -5.76 7.78 17.97
N VAL A 231 -7.10 7.81 18.03
CA VAL A 231 -7.89 7.30 19.17
C VAL A 231 -7.55 5.84 19.46
N MET A 232 -7.56 4.98 18.44
CA MET A 232 -7.26 3.55 18.60
C MET A 232 -5.82 3.31 19.08
N ARG A 233 -4.86 4.14 18.67
CA ARG A 233 -3.47 4.06 19.15
C ARG A 233 -3.37 4.46 20.62
N LEU A 234 -3.88 5.64 20.96
CA LEU A 234 -3.83 6.17 22.33
C LEU A 234 -4.57 5.26 23.33
N MET A 235 -5.79 4.82 22.99
CA MET A 235 -6.56 3.93 23.85
C MET A 235 -5.90 2.56 24.05
N ARG A 236 -5.23 2.04 23.02
CA ARG A 236 -4.44 0.80 23.17
C ARG A 236 -3.33 0.99 24.19
N ASP A 237 -2.57 2.07 24.05
CA ASP A 237 -1.43 2.35 24.93
C ASP A 237 -1.91 2.58 26.38
N MET A 238 -3.00 3.33 26.58
CA MET A 238 -3.61 3.54 27.90
C MET A 238 -4.12 2.23 28.54
N VAL A 239 -4.75 1.35 27.76
CA VAL A 239 -5.22 0.04 28.26
C VAL A 239 -4.05 -0.87 28.59
N ASP A 240 -2.98 -0.85 27.79
CA ASP A 240 -1.78 -1.65 28.07
C ASP A 240 -1.05 -1.15 29.32
N GLU A 241 -1.01 0.16 29.57
CA GLU A 241 -0.47 0.75 30.80
C GLU A 241 -1.28 0.35 32.05
N GLU A 242 -2.61 0.45 32.01
CA GLU A 242 -3.48 0.04 33.13
C GLU A 242 -3.42 -1.48 33.38
N ARG A 243 -3.16 -2.29 32.33
CA ARG A 243 -2.94 -3.74 32.48
C ARG A 243 -1.55 -4.08 33.05
N ALA A 244 -0.53 -3.29 32.72
CA ALA A 244 0.83 -3.49 33.22
C ALA A 244 0.99 -3.04 34.68
N ASN A 245 0.23 -2.02 35.09
CA ASN A 245 0.13 -1.55 36.46
C ASN A 245 -1.27 -1.83 37.02
N PRO A 246 -1.63 -3.09 37.34
CA PRO A 246 -2.86 -3.37 38.04
C PRO A 246 -2.80 -2.65 39.38
N ARG A 247 -3.48 -1.50 39.49
CA ARG A 247 -3.55 -0.74 40.74
C ARG A 247 -4.18 -1.66 41.78
N GLU A 248 -3.57 -1.73 42.96
CA GLU A 248 -4.08 -2.56 44.06
C GLU A 248 -5.57 -2.28 44.24
N ILE A 249 -6.37 -3.35 44.19
CA ILE A 249 -7.79 -3.30 44.48
C ILE A 249 -7.89 -2.79 45.91
N LYS A 250 -8.26 -1.52 46.09
CA LYS A 250 -8.73 -1.04 47.37
C LYS A 250 -10.05 -1.76 47.60
N TYR A 251 -10.01 -2.83 48.39
CA TYR A 251 -11.21 -3.35 49.01
C TYR A 251 -11.83 -2.19 49.79
N ASP A 252 -13.09 -1.85 49.52
CA ASP A 252 -13.84 -1.03 50.45
C ASP A 252 -13.72 -1.72 51.81
N GLU A 253 -13.18 -1.01 52.79
CA GLU A 253 -13.16 -1.51 54.16
C GLU A 253 -14.59 -1.91 54.51
N PRO A 254 -14.83 -3.13 55.05
CA PRO A 254 -16.17 -3.56 55.40
C PRO A 254 -16.76 -2.48 56.30
N THR A 255 -17.90 -1.93 55.88
CA THR A 255 -18.64 -0.95 56.65
C THR A 255 -18.81 -1.55 58.03
N PRO A 256 -18.34 -0.90 59.12
CA PRO A 256 -18.39 -1.52 60.43
C PRO A 256 -19.84 -1.86 60.74
N GLU A 257 -20.11 -3.16 60.90
CA GLU A 257 -21.40 -3.64 61.37
C GLU A 257 -21.76 -2.84 62.61
N PHE A 258 -22.93 -2.21 62.56
CA PHE A 258 -23.51 -1.57 63.72
C PHE A 258 -23.54 -2.60 64.84
N ALA A 259 -22.72 -2.37 65.86
CA ALA A 259 -22.74 -3.13 67.10
C ALA A 259 -24.18 -3.10 67.63
N HIS A 260 -24.86 -4.24 67.52
CA HIS A 260 -26.10 -4.46 68.25
C HIS A 260 -25.72 -4.48 69.74
N SER A 261 -25.94 -3.34 70.38
CA SER A 261 -25.78 -3.14 71.81
C SER A 261 -26.73 -4.06 72.57
N GLU A 262 -26.12 -4.81 73.48
CA GLU A 262 -26.67 -5.47 74.66
C GLU A 262 -28.01 -4.89 75.14
N LEU A 263 -29.07 -5.71 75.09
CA LEU A 263 -30.19 -5.61 76.02
C LEU A 263 -30.59 -7.02 76.48
N GLU A 264 -30.25 -7.27 77.74
CA GLU A 264 -30.96 -8.04 78.76
C GLU A 264 -31.04 -9.58 78.62
N GLU A 265 -30.16 -10.23 79.40
CA GLU A 265 -30.38 -11.56 79.99
C GLU A 265 -31.72 -11.62 80.75
N THR A 266 -32.45 -12.73 80.66
CA THR A 266 -32.85 -13.56 81.83
C THR A 266 -33.78 -14.76 81.49
N TYR A 267 -33.25 -15.96 81.80
CA TYR A 267 -33.84 -17.23 82.31
C TYR A 267 -35.10 -17.93 81.73
N ILE A 268 -34.95 -19.24 81.50
CA ILE A 268 -35.64 -20.45 82.07
C ILE A 268 -35.78 -21.54 80.94
N THR A 269 -34.92 -22.57 80.83
CA THR A 269 -34.87 -23.93 81.44
C THR A 269 -35.79 -25.02 80.79
N GLU A 270 -35.19 -26.21 80.57
CA GLU A 270 -35.76 -27.57 80.34
C GLU A 270 -36.21 -27.89 78.90
N GLU A 271 -35.93 -29.02 78.24
CA GLU A 271 -35.51 -30.39 78.60
C GLU A 271 -35.11 -31.12 77.27
N GLU A 272 -34.22 -32.13 77.29
CA GLU A 272 -33.93 -33.01 76.14
C GLU A 272 -35.13 -33.94 75.81
N PRO A 273 -35.23 -34.54 74.59
CA PRO A 273 -34.59 -35.85 74.39
C PRO A 273 -34.04 -36.15 72.96
N ASP A 274 -33.13 -37.13 72.95
CA ASP A 274 -32.55 -37.93 71.87
C ASP A 274 -33.45 -38.25 70.65
N VAL A 275 -32.91 -38.08 69.43
CA VAL A 275 -33.18 -38.94 68.25
C VAL A 275 -31.95 -38.96 67.32
N GLU A 276 -31.62 -40.17 66.84
CA GLU A 276 -30.48 -40.58 65.99
C GLU A 276 -30.26 -39.76 64.70
N PRO A 277 -29.02 -39.73 64.14
CA PRO A 277 -28.74 -39.05 62.88
C PRO A 277 -28.91 -40.00 61.68
N ASP A 278 -29.88 -39.70 60.81
CA ASP A 278 -29.94 -40.28 59.47
C ASP A 278 -29.00 -39.50 58.53
N GLU A 279 -28.18 -40.27 57.81
CA GLU A 279 -27.28 -39.87 56.74
C GLU A 279 -28.07 -39.32 55.53
N ASP A 280 -27.67 -38.15 55.00
CA ASP A 280 -27.64 -37.97 53.54
C ASP A 280 -26.64 -36.88 53.07
N SER A 281 -25.52 -37.39 52.56
CA SER A 281 -24.79 -36.99 51.34
C SER A 281 -24.51 -35.51 50.99
N GLY A 282 -23.24 -35.11 51.22
CA GLY A 282 -22.48 -34.25 50.32
C GLY A 282 -21.13 -34.91 50.00
N PRO A 283 -20.60 -34.87 48.75
CA PRO A 283 -19.39 -35.61 48.40
C PRO A 283 -18.15 -34.96 49.03
N ILE A 284 -17.58 -35.64 50.01
CA ILE A 284 -16.25 -35.34 50.56
C ILE A 284 -15.23 -35.91 49.58
N PHE A 285 -14.39 -35.03 49.04
CA PHE A 285 -13.34 -35.37 48.10
C PHE A 285 -12.13 -35.91 48.89
N ASP A 286 -12.07 -37.23 49.08
CA ASP A 286 -10.97 -37.87 49.80
C ASP A 286 -9.91 -38.35 48.80
N LEU A 287 -8.78 -37.64 48.78
CA LEU A 287 -7.61 -37.97 47.96
C LEU A 287 -6.61 -38.70 48.87
N ASP A 288 -6.52 -40.03 48.75
CA ASP A 288 -5.54 -40.85 49.48
C ASP A 288 -4.09 -40.49 49.06
N ILE A 289 -3.45 -39.64 49.87
CA ILE A 289 -2.08 -39.12 49.67
C ILE A 289 -1.01 -40.22 49.71
N GLU A 290 -1.30 -41.38 50.34
CA GLU A 290 -0.34 -42.48 50.46
C GLU A 290 -0.14 -43.27 49.15
N LYS A 291 -1.10 -43.24 48.22
CA LYS A 291 -1.02 -43.99 46.95
C LYS A 291 -0.21 -43.29 45.86
N LEU A 292 0.16 -42.03 46.09
CA LEU A 292 0.93 -41.20 45.16
C LEU A 292 2.45 -41.19 45.45
N ALA A 293 2.85 -41.77 46.59
CA ALA A 293 4.24 -41.82 47.06
C ALA A 293 4.97 -43.12 46.66
N GLU A 294 4.31 -44.04 45.96
CA GLU A 294 4.96 -45.26 45.43
C GLU A 294 5.67 -44.97 44.11
N ASP A 295 7.00 -45.04 44.12
CA ASP A 295 7.85 -44.87 42.93
C ASP A 295 7.61 -46.00 41.91
N PRO A 296 7.48 -45.69 40.61
CA PRO A 296 7.27 -46.71 39.59
C PRO A 296 8.54 -47.55 39.36
N PRO A 297 8.42 -48.89 39.21
CA PRO A 297 9.56 -49.74 38.92
C PRO A 297 10.07 -49.54 37.48
N GLY A 298 11.33 -49.12 37.39
CA GLY A 298 12.32 -49.42 36.33
C GLY A 298 11.85 -49.54 34.87
N LEU A 299 12.02 -48.46 34.12
CA LEU A 299 12.07 -48.49 32.65
C LEU A 299 13.29 -49.30 32.17
N ILE A 300 13.06 -50.54 31.75
CA ILE A 300 13.97 -51.25 30.84
C ILE A 300 13.63 -50.79 29.42
N MET A 301 14.62 -50.20 28.75
CA MET A 301 14.57 -49.94 27.31
C MET A 301 14.54 -51.28 26.56
N ALA A 302 13.44 -51.55 25.86
CA ALA A 302 13.36 -52.55 24.82
C ALA A 302 12.71 -51.93 23.57
N GLU A 303 13.22 -52.34 22.42
CA GLU A 303 13.04 -51.80 21.07
C GLU A 303 11.57 -51.67 20.60
N PRO A 304 11.27 -50.78 19.64
CA PRO A 304 9.90 -50.54 19.21
C PRO A 304 9.46 -51.60 18.18
N GLU A 305 8.94 -52.73 18.64
CA GLU A 305 7.99 -53.49 17.84
C GLU A 305 6.60 -52.85 17.95
N GLN A 306 6.01 -52.57 16.78
CA GLN A 306 4.78 -51.81 16.64
C GLN A 306 3.60 -52.46 17.39
N PRO A 307 2.86 -51.73 18.24
CA PRO A 307 1.56 -52.20 18.70
C PRO A 307 0.45 -51.72 17.76
N THR A 308 -0.26 -52.68 17.17
CA THR A 308 -1.58 -52.50 16.59
C THR A 308 -2.60 -52.38 17.74
N THR A 309 -2.89 -51.17 18.20
CA THR A 309 -4.04 -50.91 19.10
C THR A 309 -5.09 -50.06 18.39
N PRO A 310 -6.38 -50.47 18.38
CA PRO A 310 -7.44 -49.66 17.79
C PRO A 310 -7.76 -48.44 18.68
N LEU A 311 -7.85 -47.26 18.07
CA LEU A 311 -8.17 -46.00 18.75
C LEU A 311 -9.69 -45.87 18.99
N PRO A 312 -10.10 -45.12 20.03
CA PRO A 312 -11.50 -44.95 20.40
C PRO A 312 -12.26 -44.15 19.32
N ARG A 313 -13.46 -44.63 18.97
CA ARG A 313 -14.38 -43.98 18.01
C ARG A 313 -15.03 -42.74 18.64
N GLY A 314 -14.29 -41.64 18.70
CA GLY A 314 -14.83 -40.30 18.96
C GLY A 314 -15.10 -39.52 17.66
N ALA A 315 -15.89 -38.45 17.74
CA ALA A 315 -16.34 -37.61 16.61
C ALA A 315 -15.21 -36.99 15.74
N PHE A 316 -13.95 -37.06 16.18
CA PHE A 316 -12.76 -36.59 15.44
C PHE A 316 -11.85 -37.72 14.94
N GLY A 317 -12.24 -39.00 15.09
CA GLY A 317 -11.46 -40.16 14.67
C GLY A 317 -11.16 -40.18 13.16
N ALA A 318 -12.03 -39.59 12.35
CA ALA A 318 -11.82 -39.44 10.91
C ALA A 318 -10.66 -38.50 10.56
N LEU A 319 -10.46 -37.41 11.31
CA LEU A 319 -9.32 -36.51 11.11
C LEU A 319 -8.00 -37.15 11.56
N ALA A 320 -8.01 -37.88 12.68
CA ALA A 320 -6.83 -38.61 13.15
C ALA A 320 -6.40 -39.71 12.16
N ALA A 321 -7.37 -40.41 11.55
CA ALA A 321 -7.11 -41.38 10.49
C ALA A 321 -6.52 -40.71 9.23
N ARG A 322 -7.08 -39.57 8.79
CA ARG A 322 -6.54 -38.82 7.63
C ARG A 322 -5.12 -38.31 7.85
N ASN A 323 -4.81 -37.77 9.04
CA ASN A 323 -3.46 -37.32 9.36
C ASN A 323 -2.43 -38.47 9.40
N ARG A 324 -2.85 -39.69 9.76
CA ARG A 324 -1.99 -40.88 9.71
C ARG A 324 -1.74 -41.36 8.29
N VAL A 325 -2.76 -41.32 7.42
CA VAL A 325 -2.61 -41.62 5.98
C VAL A 325 -1.67 -40.59 5.33
N ASN A 326 -1.86 -39.30 5.62
CA ASN A 326 -1.03 -38.24 5.04
C ASN A 326 0.44 -38.33 5.48
N LYS A 327 0.71 -38.78 6.73
CA LYS A 327 2.07 -39.08 7.21
C LYS A 327 2.72 -40.28 6.51
N LYS A 328 1.93 -41.21 5.97
CA LYS A 328 2.43 -42.37 5.20
C LYS A 328 2.63 -42.02 3.73
N GLU A 329 1.74 -41.23 3.15
CA GLU A 329 1.80 -40.83 1.74
C GLU A 329 2.85 -39.75 1.47
N ALA A 330 3.10 -38.84 2.43
CA ALA A 330 4.14 -37.82 2.33
C ALA A 330 4.91 -37.69 3.67
N PRO A 331 5.94 -38.52 3.91
CA PRO A 331 6.80 -38.36 5.08
C PRO A 331 7.51 -36.99 5.03
N ARG A 332 7.81 -36.44 6.21
CA ARG A 332 8.55 -35.17 6.31
C ARG A 332 9.90 -35.32 5.61
N PHE A 333 10.27 -34.31 4.83
CA PHE A 333 11.52 -34.28 4.08
C PHE A 333 12.73 -34.43 5.02
N ASP A 334 13.43 -35.55 4.90
CA ASP A 334 14.65 -35.82 5.65
C ASP A 334 15.86 -35.28 4.88
N LYS A 335 16.40 -34.15 5.36
CA LYS A 335 17.55 -33.47 4.75
C LYS A 335 18.80 -34.35 4.70
N SER A 336 18.88 -35.40 5.50
CA SER A 336 20.03 -36.31 5.56
C SER A 336 19.99 -37.43 4.50
N ALA A 337 18.79 -37.83 4.08
CA ALA A 337 18.57 -38.90 3.09
C ALA A 337 18.44 -38.39 1.65
N ALA A 338 18.33 -37.07 1.45
CA ALA A 338 18.24 -36.46 0.13
C ALA A 338 19.57 -36.59 -0.63
N LYS A 339 19.54 -37.23 -1.81
CA LYS A 339 20.66 -37.24 -2.75
C LYS A 339 20.99 -35.80 -3.15
N LYS A 340 22.14 -35.27 -2.69
CA LYS A 340 22.70 -34.04 -3.25
C LYS A 340 22.99 -34.30 -4.72
N GLN A 341 22.30 -33.61 -5.62
CA GLN A 341 22.69 -33.59 -7.03
C GLN A 341 24.10 -33.03 -7.11
N SER A 342 25.02 -33.82 -7.67
CA SER A 342 26.38 -33.39 -7.97
C SER A 342 26.30 -32.23 -8.95
N ARG A 343 26.77 -31.06 -8.55
CA ARG A 343 27.06 -29.97 -9.48
C ARG A 343 28.19 -30.42 -10.39
N GLU A 344 27.94 -30.23 -11.69
CA GLU A 344 28.84 -30.22 -12.86
C GLU A 344 30.03 -31.21 -12.86
N PRO A 345 30.22 -32.03 -13.91
CA PRO A 345 31.38 -32.92 -14.00
C PRO A 345 32.67 -32.10 -13.96
N GLU A 346 33.59 -32.44 -13.04
CA GLU A 346 34.89 -31.78 -12.96
C GLU A 346 35.66 -31.96 -14.27
N GLY A 347 36.07 -30.85 -14.89
CA GLY A 347 36.97 -30.83 -16.05
C GLY A 347 36.35 -30.42 -17.39
N VAL A 348 35.10 -29.96 -17.44
CA VAL A 348 34.48 -29.44 -18.67
C VAL A 348 34.33 -27.91 -18.58
N ASP A 349 34.84 -27.19 -19.57
CA ASP A 349 34.68 -25.73 -19.68
C ASP A 349 33.19 -25.38 -19.83
N ALA A 350 32.69 -24.46 -19.00
CA ALA A 350 31.28 -24.14 -18.86
C ALA A 350 30.62 -23.71 -20.20
N ASN A 351 31.41 -23.15 -21.12
CA ASN A 351 30.93 -22.75 -22.44
C ASN A 351 30.64 -23.94 -23.37
N HIS A 352 31.26 -25.10 -23.17
CA HIS A 352 31.14 -26.24 -24.07
C HIS A 352 29.81 -27.01 -23.89
N LEU A 353 29.11 -26.79 -22.77
CA LEU A 353 27.78 -27.35 -22.49
C LEU A 353 26.64 -26.61 -23.21
N TRP A 354 26.89 -25.41 -23.71
CA TRP A 354 25.90 -24.54 -24.37
C TRP A 354 26.05 -24.51 -25.90
N ILE A 355 26.99 -25.27 -26.46
CA ILE A 355 27.21 -25.39 -27.90
C ILE A 355 26.73 -26.78 -28.32
N SER A 356 25.75 -26.84 -29.23
CA SER A 356 25.30 -28.12 -29.77
C SER A 356 26.30 -28.64 -30.80
N ASP A 357 26.79 -29.88 -30.65
CA ASP A 357 27.69 -30.54 -31.60
C ASP A 357 27.03 -30.93 -32.95
N ARG A 358 25.87 -30.34 -33.27
CA ARG A 358 25.19 -30.57 -34.54
C ARG A 358 25.65 -29.54 -35.57
N PRO A 359 26.20 -29.97 -36.73
CA PRO A 359 26.74 -29.06 -37.74
C PRO A 359 25.69 -28.22 -38.48
N GLU A 360 24.39 -28.37 -38.18
CA GLU A 360 23.28 -27.66 -38.83
C GLU A 360 22.65 -26.56 -37.95
N ALA A 361 23.18 -26.31 -36.74
CA ALA A 361 22.66 -25.26 -35.87
C ALA A 361 23.23 -23.88 -36.26
N MET A 362 22.50 -23.11 -37.07
CA MET A 362 22.79 -21.70 -37.32
C MET A 362 22.33 -20.82 -36.16
N LEU A 363 23.21 -19.93 -35.69
CA LEU A 363 22.86 -18.85 -34.77
C LEU A 363 21.93 -17.87 -35.50
N VAL A 364 20.74 -17.65 -34.96
CA VAL A 364 19.85 -16.57 -35.42
C VAL A 364 20.56 -15.25 -35.12
N GLN A 365 21.16 -14.64 -36.15
CA GLN A 365 21.53 -13.24 -36.13
C GLN A 365 20.23 -12.47 -36.41
N GLU A 366 19.83 -11.60 -35.49
CA GLU A 366 18.85 -10.55 -35.79
C GLU A 366 19.43 -9.70 -36.93
N ASN A 367 19.05 -10.05 -38.16
CA ASN A 367 19.15 -9.15 -39.28
C ASN A 367 18.16 -8.02 -39.01
N GLN A 368 18.68 -6.80 -38.90
CA GLN A 368 17.90 -5.61 -39.13
C GLN A 368 17.55 -5.58 -40.61
N ASP A 369 16.43 -6.21 -40.96
CA ASP A 369 15.81 -6.03 -42.25
C ASP A 369 15.14 -4.64 -42.23
N ALA A 370 15.77 -3.72 -42.96
CA ALA A 370 15.12 -2.52 -43.45
C ALA A 370 14.12 -2.96 -44.52
N GLU A 371 12.85 -3.05 -44.14
CA GLU A 371 11.75 -3.12 -45.09
C GLU A 371 11.51 -1.68 -45.59
N ASP A 372 12.06 -1.40 -46.78
CA ASP A 372 11.50 -0.41 -47.69
C ASP A 372 10.10 -0.91 -48.07
N ASP A 373 9.07 -0.29 -47.50
CA ASP A 373 7.69 -0.52 -47.93
C ASP A 373 7.28 0.60 -48.90
N ASP A 374 6.87 0.14 -50.07
CA ASP A 374 6.56 0.92 -51.25
C ASP A 374 5.41 1.91 -51.04
N LEU A 375 5.51 2.99 -51.81
CA LEU A 375 4.49 4.00 -52.08
C LEU A 375 3.15 3.36 -52.48
N GLU A 376 2.11 3.59 -51.69
CA GLU A 376 0.73 3.60 -52.20
C GLU A 376 0.02 4.93 -51.91
N ASP A 377 -0.62 5.38 -52.99
CA ASP A 377 -1.23 6.65 -53.32
C ASP A 377 -2.49 6.92 -52.48
N PHE A 378 -2.48 7.95 -51.62
CA PHE A 378 -3.71 8.47 -51.02
C PHE A 378 -4.11 9.77 -51.73
N GLN A 379 -5.15 9.63 -52.54
CA GLN A 379 -5.84 10.69 -53.27
C GLN A 379 -6.32 11.79 -52.31
N THR A 380 -5.93 13.02 -52.64
CA THR A 380 -6.55 14.26 -52.19
C THR A 380 -7.96 14.36 -52.77
N ASP A 381 -8.97 14.33 -51.91
CA ASP A 381 -10.30 14.84 -52.21
C ASP A 381 -10.62 16.04 -51.30
N ASP A 382 -10.53 17.21 -51.93
CA ASP A 382 -11.41 18.37 -51.85
C ASP A 382 -11.87 18.92 -50.48
N PHE A 383 -11.21 20.04 -50.17
CA PHE A 383 -11.83 21.30 -49.72
C PHE A 383 -13.32 21.43 -50.06
N HIS A 384 -14.15 21.62 -49.02
CA HIS A 384 -15.33 22.48 -49.13
C HIS A 384 -15.36 23.51 -48.01
N ASP A 385 -15.27 24.75 -48.47
CA ASP A 385 -15.45 26.02 -47.79
C ASP A 385 -16.86 26.11 -47.17
N HIS A 386 -16.92 26.44 -45.88
CA HIS A 386 -18.06 27.13 -45.29
C HIS A 386 -17.56 28.09 -44.22
N THR A 387 -17.03 29.22 -44.69
CA THR A 387 -17.11 30.49 -43.97
C THR A 387 -18.58 30.88 -43.84
N GLU A 388 -19.12 30.95 -42.62
CA GLU A 388 -20.11 31.98 -42.26
C GLU A 388 -20.40 32.06 -40.75
N MET A 389 -20.59 33.31 -40.29
CA MET A 389 -21.25 33.76 -39.06
C MET A 389 -20.40 33.94 -37.79
N ILE A 390 -19.72 35.08 -37.81
CA ILE A 390 -19.44 35.97 -36.67
C ILE A 390 -20.70 36.14 -35.79
N HIS A 391 -20.58 35.90 -34.49
CA HIS A 391 -21.35 36.67 -33.51
C HIS A 391 -20.46 37.11 -32.35
N ASP A 392 -20.26 38.42 -32.30
CA ASP A 392 -19.73 39.20 -31.19
C ASP A 392 -20.46 38.86 -29.88
N HIS A 393 -19.71 38.60 -28.82
CA HIS A 393 -20.01 39.14 -27.50
C HIS A 393 -18.68 39.45 -26.81
N THR A 394 -18.22 40.68 -27.03
CA THR A 394 -17.22 41.36 -26.21
C THR A 394 -17.93 41.93 -24.97
N GLU A 395 -17.60 41.44 -23.77
CA GLU A 395 -17.67 42.26 -22.56
C GLU A 395 -16.36 42.16 -21.78
N ASN A 396 -15.78 43.34 -21.60
CA ASN A 396 -14.53 43.65 -20.92
C ASN A 396 -14.56 43.31 -19.43
N ILE A 397 -13.55 42.60 -18.92
CA ILE A 397 -12.98 42.87 -17.59
C ILE A 397 -11.45 42.75 -17.63
N SER A 398 -10.84 43.94 -17.55
CA SER A 398 -9.47 44.39 -17.26
C SER A 398 -8.39 43.39 -16.78
N GLN A 399 -7.25 43.41 -17.48
CA GLN A 399 -5.93 43.00 -17.00
C GLN A 399 -5.36 44.00 -15.97
N PRO A 400 -4.45 43.56 -15.07
CA PRO A 400 -3.29 44.35 -14.67
C PRO A 400 -2.05 43.79 -15.38
N THR A 401 -1.46 44.62 -16.24
CA THR A 401 -0.20 44.35 -16.95
C THR A 401 0.98 44.48 -15.98
N GLY A 402 1.71 43.39 -15.78
CA GLY A 402 2.97 43.36 -15.05
C GLY A 402 4.05 42.70 -15.90
N ASP A 403 4.81 43.52 -16.63
CA ASP A 403 6.23 43.35 -17.00
C ASP A 403 6.75 41.98 -17.52
N VAL A 404 5.90 41.14 -18.12
CA VAL A 404 6.34 39.86 -18.72
C VAL A 404 7.03 40.08 -20.08
N GLU A 405 6.62 41.12 -20.81
CA GLU A 405 7.13 41.43 -22.16
C GLU A 405 8.59 41.89 -22.14
N GLY A 406 9.03 42.56 -21.07
CA GLY A 406 10.40 43.01 -20.87
C GLY A 406 11.40 41.88 -20.57
N LEU A 407 10.93 40.78 -19.98
CA LEU A 407 11.77 39.60 -19.75
C LEU A 407 11.88 38.75 -21.01
N PHE A 408 10.79 38.67 -21.78
CA PHE A 408 10.71 37.91 -23.01
C PHE A 408 11.59 38.52 -24.12
N THR A 409 11.62 39.85 -24.21
CA THR A 409 12.50 40.58 -25.14
C THR A 409 13.97 40.40 -24.81
N LYS A 410 14.35 40.39 -23.52
CA LYS A 410 15.73 40.07 -23.08
C LYS A 410 16.14 38.63 -23.40
N LEU A 411 15.20 37.68 -23.36
CA LEU A 411 15.44 36.28 -23.71
C LEU A 411 15.62 36.11 -25.23
N LEU A 412 14.84 36.85 -26.03
CA LEU A 412 14.98 36.88 -27.49
C LEU A 412 16.34 37.44 -27.92
N ASP A 413 16.80 38.52 -27.27
CA ASP A 413 18.09 39.16 -27.56
C ASP A 413 19.27 38.25 -27.19
N ALA A 414 19.15 37.49 -26.10
CA ALA A 414 20.16 36.51 -25.68
C ALA A 414 20.29 35.30 -26.63
N LEU A 415 19.28 35.03 -27.46
CA LEU A 415 19.26 33.88 -28.38
C LEU A 415 19.76 34.21 -29.79
N ASN A 416 20.16 35.46 -30.06
CA ASN A 416 20.82 35.89 -31.31
C ASN A 416 20.10 35.39 -32.58
N VAL A 417 18.77 35.53 -32.62
CA VAL A 417 17.91 35.03 -33.70
C VAL A 417 17.95 35.99 -34.90
N PRO A 418 18.09 35.50 -36.15
CA PRO A 418 17.97 36.35 -37.34
C PRO A 418 16.55 36.91 -37.49
N GLU A 419 16.43 38.21 -37.75
CA GLU A 419 15.14 38.89 -37.94
C GLU A 419 14.41 38.35 -39.19
N GLY A 420 13.21 37.78 -39.00
CA GLY A 420 12.33 37.36 -40.11
C GLY A 420 11.54 36.06 -39.91
N LEU A 421 11.73 35.32 -38.82
CA LEU A 421 11.00 34.07 -38.54
C LEU A 421 9.88 34.31 -37.53
N GLY A 422 8.67 33.85 -37.87
CA GLY A 422 7.49 33.96 -36.99
C GLY A 422 7.63 33.13 -35.71
N LEU A 423 6.94 33.55 -34.64
CA LEU A 423 6.95 32.91 -33.32
C LEU A 423 6.55 31.41 -33.40
N ALA A 424 5.63 31.08 -34.30
CA ALA A 424 5.22 29.71 -34.58
C ALA A 424 6.35 28.86 -35.18
N GLU A 425 7.21 29.45 -36.01
CA GLU A 425 8.33 28.76 -36.66
C GLU A 425 9.52 28.59 -35.71
N LEU A 426 9.71 29.55 -34.78
CA LEU A 426 10.64 29.45 -33.66
C LEU A 426 10.23 28.36 -32.65
N LEU A 427 8.94 28.29 -32.29
CA LEU A 427 8.42 27.23 -31.43
C LEU A 427 8.43 25.87 -32.14
N ALA A 428 8.20 25.84 -33.46
CA ALA A 428 8.36 24.64 -34.27
C ALA A 428 9.83 24.20 -34.35
N ALA A 429 10.78 25.13 -34.44
CA ALA A 429 12.21 24.86 -34.38
C ALA A 429 12.64 24.31 -33.00
N MET A 430 12.04 24.81 -31.91
CA MET A 430 12.22 24.25 -30.55
C MET A 430 11.59 22.86 -30.38
N ARG A 431 10.52 22.55 -31.12
CA ARG A 431 9.87 21.23 -31.11
C ARG A 431 10.54 20.21 -32.02
N ARG A 432 11.53 20.59 -32.84
CA ARG A 432 12.34 19.61 -33.56
C ARG A 432 13.11 18.80 -32.52
N PRO A 433 12.88 17.47 -32.40
CA PRO A 433 13.70 16.67 -31.51
C PRO A 433 15.14 16.81 -31.99
N THR A 434 16.01 17.34 -31.13
CA THR A 434 17.44 17.37 -31.40
C THR A 434 17.89 15.93 -31.56
N ILE A 435 18.07 15.49 -32.80
CA ILE A 435 18.49 14.13 -33.11
C ILE A 435 19.82 13.90 -32.35
N GLY A 436 19.80 13.02 -31.35
CA GLY A 436 20.99 12.63 -30.58
C GLY A 436 21.24 13.26 -29.19
N GLN A 437 20.24 13.78 -28.45
CA GLN A 437 20.38 14.14 -27.02
C GLN A 437 19.10 13.80 -26.25
N LYS A 438 19.07 13.33 -24.98
CA LYS A 438 20.05 12.96 -23.95
C LYS A 438 19.24 12.18 -22.91
N GLU A 439 19.51 10.91 -22.67
CA GLU A 439 19.07 10.30 -21.39
C GLU A 439 19.93 10.93 -20.29
N SER A 440 19.41 11.97 -19.64
CA SER A 440 19.97 12.53 -18.42
C SER A 440 19.45 11.71 -17.25
N ASN A 441 20.30 10.81 -16.73
CA ASN A 441 20.00 10.11 -15.49
C ASN A 441 19.93 11.12 -14.33
N ALA A 442 19.02 10.88 -13.38
CA ALA A 442 18.95 11.68 -12.17
C ALA A 442 20.28 11.64 -11.41
N LEU A 443 20.69 12.78 -10.87
CA LEU A 443 21.98 12.91 -10.18
C LEU A 443 22.00 12.11 -8.87
N ASP A 444 22.88 11.11 -8.78
CA ASP A 444 23.17 10.40 -7.54
C ASP A 444 24.24 11.14 -6.72
N VAL A 445 23.78 11.92 -5.75
CA VAL A 445 24.62 12.71 -4.84
C VAL A 445 25.58 11.84 -4.01
N HIS A 446 25.23 10.57 -3.72
CA HIS A 446 26.08 9.68 -2.93
C HIS A 446 27.33 9.25 -3.70
N THR A 447 27.20 8.98 -5.00
CA THR A 447 28.36 8.65 -5.85
C THR A 447 29.26 9.86 -6.09
N LEU A 448 28.68 11.06 -6.21
CA LEU A 448 29.44 12.31 -6.34
C LEU A 448 30.23 12.63 -5.06
N ARG A 449 29.70 12.28 -3.88
CA ARG A 449 30.41 12.43 -2.60
C ARG A 449 31.52 11.40 -2.42
N ASN A 450 31.36 10.20 -2.96
CA ASN A 450 32.27 9.05 -2.78
C ASN A 450 33.05 8.70 -4.07
N LEU A 451 33.59 9.71 -4.74
CA LEU A 451 34.40 9.52 -5.95
C LEU A 451 35.77 8.92 -5.63
N SER A 452 36.19 7.95 -6.43
CA SER A 452 37.59 7.48 -6.39
C SER A 452 38.55 8.55 -6.92
N LYS A 453 39.84 8.46 -6.56
CA LYS A 453 40.87 9.40 -7.01
C LYS A 453 40.93 9.53 -8.55
N SER A 454 40.72 8.44 -9.28
CA SER A 454 40.67 8.45 -10.75
C SER A 454 39.39 9.10 -11.29
N GLU A 455 38.24 8.84 -10.67
CA GLU A 455 36.97 9.46 -11.07
C GLU A 455 36.93 10.96 -10.77
N ALA A 456 37.55 11.41 -9.67
CA ALA A 456 37.69 12.84 -9.35
C ALA A 456 38.48 13.59 -10.43
N VAL A 457 39.57 13.01 -10.93
CA VAL A 457 40.34 13.57 -12.06
C VAL A 457 39.51 13.60 -13.34
N LEU A 458 38.63 12.62 -13.57
CA LEU A 458 37.71 12.64 -14.71
C LEU A 458 36.71 13.79 -14.60
N VAL A 459 36.16 14.02 -13.42
CA VAL A 459 35.21 15.13 -13.16
C VAL A 459 35.91 16.49 -13.33
N GLU A 460 37.16 16.63 -12.85
CA GLU A 460 38.01 17.82 -13.06
C GLU A 460 38.28 18.10 -14.54
N VAL A 461 38.55 17.06 -15.34
CA VAL A 461 38.73 17.25 -16.79
C VAL A 461 37.39 17.54 -17.48
N ALA A 462 36.31 16.87 -17.06
CA ALA A 462 34.96 17.05 -17.59
C ALA A 462 34.41 18.47 -17.40
N SER A 463 34.83 19.17 -16.33
CA SER A 463 34.42 20.55 -16.07
C SER A 463 35.04 21.53 -17.07
N ASN A 464 36.25 21.24 -17.52
CA ASN A 464 37.05 22.10 -18.40
C ASN A 464 36.83 21.80 -19.88
N ARG A 465 36.67 20.52 -20.25
CA ARG A 465 36.51 20.09 -21.64
C ARG A 465 35.75 18.78 -21.77
N GLU A 466 35.18 18.57 -22.96
CA GLU A 466 34.60 17.29 -23.35
C GLU A 466 35.72 16.31 -23.73
N PHE A 467 35.62 15.05 -23.31
CA PHE A 467 36.66 14.06 -23.59
C PHE A 467 36.08 12.70 -24.00
N SER A 468 36.90 11.89 -24.67
CA SER A 468 36.56 10.52 -25.07
C SER A 468 37.29 9.52 -24.17
N PRO A 469 36.73 8.32 -23.91
CA PRO A 469 37.46 7.24 -23.25
C PRO A 469 38.75 6.83 -23.97
N SER A 470 38.90 7.22 -25.24
CA SER A 470 40.08 6.97 -26.07
C SER A 470 41.10 8.12 -26.05
N ASP A 471 40.98 9.07 -25.11
CA ASP A 471 41.96 10.16 -24.95
C ASP A 471 43.27 9.64 -24.32
N ASN A 472 44.33 9.56 -25.13
CA ASN A 472 45.64 9.03 -24.72
C ASN A 472 46.24 9.83 -23.57
N ARG A 473 46.10 11.16 -23.56
CA ARG A 473 46.68 12.01 -22.49
C ARG A 473 46.10 11.68 -21.13
N LEU A 474 44.82 11.34 -21.11
CA LEU A 474 44.10 11.06 -19.88
C LEU A 474 44.31 9.61 -19.41
N GLN A 475 44.45 8.67 -20.36
CA GLN A 475 44.88 7.30 -20.08
C GLN A 475 46.27 7.27 -19.45
N ASP A 476 47.21 8.06 -19.97
CA ASP A 476 48.58 8.16 -19.45
C ASP A 476 48.60 8.79 -18.05
N ARG A 477 47.85 9.87 -17.82
CA ARG A 477 47.75 10.54 -16.50
C ARG A 477 47.17 9.63 -15.41
N LEU A 478 46.23 8.75 -15.78
CA LEU A 478 45.61 7.80 -14.85
C LEU A 478 46.32 6.44 -14.80
N ASN A 479 47.26 6.16 -15.71
CA ASN A 479 47.88 4.85 -15.94
C ASN A 479 46.84 3.73 -16.12
N VAL A 480 45.83 3.98 -16.94
CA VAL A 480 44.67 3.10 -17.14
C VAL A 480 44.38 2.93 -18.63
N GLY A 481 44.21 1.68 -19.07
CA GLY A 481 43.84 1.38 -20.46
C GLY A 481 42.39 1.76 -20.80
N ARG A 482 42.11 1.89 -22.10
CA ARG A 482 40.77 2.20 -22.67
C ARG A 482 39.59 1.43 -22.05
N PRO A 483 39.64 0.10 -21.77
CA PRO A 483 38.50 -0.62 -21.21
C PRO A 483 38.08 -0.10 -19.83
N ARG A 484 39.05 0.13 -18.94
CA ARG A 484 38.80 0.61 -17.58
C ARG A 484 38.43 2.09 -17.57
N MET A 485 38.96 2.88 -18.51
CA MET A 485 38.49 4.23 -18.79
C MET A 485 37.00 4.26 -19.16
N SER A 486 36.57 3.37 -20.05
CA SER A 486 35.16 3.27 -20.44
C SER A 486 34.27 2.83 -19.28
N GLN A 487 34.75 1.95 -18.40
CA GLN A 487 34.00 1.52 -17.21
C GLN A 487 33.76 2.69 -16.24
N MET A 488 34.79 3.50 -15.95
CA MET A 488 34.66 4.67 -15.09
C MET A 488 33.69 5.71 -15.68
N CYS A 489 33.81 5.99 -16.98
CA CYS A 489 32.91 6.96 -17.65
C CYS A 489 31.45 6.47 -17.66
N ASN A 490 31.21 5.18 -17.89
CA ASN A 490 29.86 4.61 -17.86
C ASN A 490 29.27 4.59 -16.46
N ARG A 491 30.08 4.38 -15.41
CA ARG A 491 29.64 4.48 -14.02
C ARG A 491 29.18 5.90 -13.68
N LEU A 492 29.98 6.90 -14.04
CA LEU A 492 29.64 8.32 -13.84
C LEU A 492 28.44 8.76 -14.69
N TYR A 493 28.25 8.18 -15.88
CA TYR A 493 27.07 8.40 -16.71
C TYR A 493 25.79 7.83 -16.08
N ARG A 494 25.84 6.59 -15.57
CA ARG A 494 24.70 5.98 -14.87
C ARG A 494 24.32 6.73 -13.59
N ALA A 495 25.30 7.31 -12.91
CA ALA A 495 25.11 8.15 -11.74
C ALA A 495 24.56 9.56 -12.04
N GLY A 496 24.31 9.91 -13.32
CA GLY A 496 23.85 11.25 -13.71
C GLY A 496 24.91 12.35 -13.60
N ILE A 497 26.18 12.01 -13.37
CA ILE A 497 27.29 12.97 -13.22
C ILE A 497 27.84 13.41 -14.58
N LEU A 498 27.97 12.46 -15.52
CA LEU A 498 28.37 12.75 -16.90
C LEU A 498 27.18 12.56 -17.85
N SER A 499 27.19 13.33 -18.95
CA SER A 499 26.34 13.13 -20.11
C SER A 499 27.17 12.60 -21.27
N VAL A 500 26.55 11.78 -22.13
CA VAL A 500 27.18 11.18 -23.30
C VAL A 500 26.59 11.79 -24.57
N GLN A 501 27.47 12.17 -25.49
CA GLN A 501 27.11 12.56 -26.85
C GLN A 501 27.88 11.71 -27.85
N GLN A 502 27.20 11.14 -28.83
CA GLN A 502 27.86 10.42 -29.92
C GLN A 502 28.32 11.45 -30.97
N LYS A 503 29.62 11.49 -31.24
CA LYS A 503 30.20 12.32 -32.31
C LYS A 503 30.92 11.40 -33.28
N GLY A 504 30.20 10.97 -34.33
CA GLY A 504 30.69 9.94 -35.25
C GLY A 504 30.83 8.59 -34.56
N ARG A 505 32.02 7.97 -34.62
CA ARG A 505 32.31 6.64 -34.05
C ARG A 505 32.69 6.66 -32.56
N THR A 506 32.86 7.84 -31.96
CA THR A 506 33.33 7.98 -30.57
C THR A 506 32.28 8.64 -29.69
N ARG A 507 32.26 8.22 -28.42
CA ARG A 507 31.41 8.79 -27.37
C ARG A 507 32.19 9.88 -26.64
N MET A 508 31.64 11.08 -26.60
CA MET A 508 32.15 12.22 -25.86
C MET A 508 31.40 12.35 -24.54
N PHE A 509 32.14 12.52 -23.45
CA PHE A 509 31.61 12.72 -22.12
C PHE A 509 31.78 14.17 -21.69
N LYS A 510 30.74 14.73 -21.07
CA LYS A 510 30.70 16.08 -20.52
C LYS A 510 30.04 16.08 -19.14
N LEU A 511 30.45 16.96 -18.24
CA LEU A 511 29.76 17.17 -16.97
C LEU A 511 28.29 17.62 -17.18
N THR A 512 27.35 17.07 -16.42
CA THR A 512 25.94 17.49 -16.42
C THR A 512 25.75 18.83 -15.72
N ASN A 513 24.70 19.57 -16.08
CA ASN A 513 24.39 20.86 -15.43
C ASN A 513 24.04 20.65 -13.94
N ASP A 514 23.34 19.56 -13.62
CA ASP A 514 22.96 19.24 -12.23
C ASP A 514 24.17 18.93 -11.37
N ALA A 515 25.11 18.10 -11.86
CA ALA A 515 26.36 17.83 -11.15
C ALA A 515 27.19 19.10 -10.99
N ARG A 516 27.23 19.96 -12.02
CA ARG A 516 27.91 21.25 -11.97
C ARG A 516 27.32 22.17 -10.89
N ALA A 517 25.99 22.26 -10.83
CA ALA A 517 25.29 23.06 -9.83
C ALA A 517 25.57 22.55 -8.40
N GLN A 518 25.58 21.24 -8.18
CA GLN A 518 25.92 20.66 -6.87
C GLN A 518 27.38 20.92 -6.47
N LEU A 519 28.33 20.83 -7.41
CA LEU A 519 29.74 21.15 -7.12
C LEU A 519 29.95 22.63 -6.79
N VAL A 520 29.19 23.54 -7.43
CA VAL A 520 29.18 24.97 -7.07
C VAL A 520 28.54 25.18 -5.70
N ALA A 521 27.44 24.49 -5.39
CA ALA A 521 26.78 24.56 -4.08
C ALA A 521 27.68 24.08 -2.93
N TRP A 522 28.56 23.12 -3.19
CA TRP A 522 29.58 22.65 -2.24
C TRP A 522 30.83 23.54 -2.19
N GLY A 523 30.90 24.61 -2.99
CA GLY A 523 32.05 25.50 -3.06
C GLY A 523 33.29 24.86 -3.70
N MET A 524 33.12 23.76 -4.43
CA MET A 524 34.21 23.04 -5.11
C MET A 524 34.51 23.60 -6.51
N MET A 525 33.66 24.50 -7.02
CA MET A 525 33.80 25.15 -8.32
C MET A 525 33.31 26.60 -8.26
N GLU A 526 33.93 27.49 -9.04
CA GLU A 526 33.45 28.86 -9.25
C GLU A 526 32.29 28.86 -10.26
N ALA A 527 31.24 29.65 -9.97
CA ALA A 527 30.16 29.87 -10.91
C ALA A 527 30.70 30.63 -12.13
N VAL A 528 30.66 30.00 -13.30
CA VAL A 528 30.94 30.71 -14.56
C VAL A 528 29.70 31.55 -14.85
N VAL A 529 29.83 32.87 -14.69
CA VAL A 529 28.82 33.90 -15.01
C VAL A 529 28.61 34.00 -16.51
#